data_AF-A0A7X5WP37-F1
#
_entry.id   AF-A0A7X5WP37-F1
#
_cell.length_a   1.000
_cell.length_b   1.000
_cell.length_c   1.000
_cell.angle_alpha   90.00
_cell.angle_beta   90.00
_cell.angle_gamma   90.00
#
_symmetry.space_group_name_H-M   'P 1'
#
loop_
_entity.id
_entity.type
_entity.pdbx_description
1 polymer ?
#
loop_
_entity_poly.entity_id
_entity_poly.type
_entity_poly.pdbx_seq_one_letter_code
_entity_poly.pdbx_strand_id
1 'polypeptide(L)' 'MGIPQPAGRFRALFEPRGVVVAGAASHPGKFGFVAYHNLRAAGYGGALYGTNLAGEEVLGEPTYPSLLDVPEA' A
#
# COMPACT_ATOMS: atom_id res chain seq x y z
N MET A 1 -13.94 22.41 -12.68
CA MET A 1 -14.63 21.14 -13.01
C MET A 1 -14.40 20.21 -11.82
N GLY A 2 -15.45 19.84 -11.08
CA GLY A 2 -15.28 19.05 -9.85
C GLY A 2 -15.05 17.57 -10.17
N ILE A 3 -14.19 16.91 -9.40
CA ILE A 3 -14.01 15.45 -9.48
C ILE A 3 -15.34 14.81 -8.99
N PRO A 4 -15.97 13.93 -9.78
CA PRO A 4 -17.17 13.21 -9.35
C PRO A 4 -16.90 12.49 -8.03
N GLN A 5 -17.78 12.68 -7.04
CA GLN A 5 -17.66 11.97 -5.77
C GLN A 5 -17.99 10.49 -6.00
N PRO A 6 -17.11 9.55 -5.62
CA PRO A 6 -17.42 8.14 -5.73
C PRO A 6 -18.71 7.82 -4.96
N ALA A 7 -19.59 7.00 -5.54
CA ALA A 7 -20.72 6.46 -4.78
C ALA A 7 -20.19 5.82 -3.49
N GLY A 8 -20.88 6.00 -2.35
CA GLY A 8 -20.34 5.64 -1.02
C GLY A 8 -19.78 4.21 -0.90
N ARG A 9 -20.27 3.27 -1.70
CA ARG A 9 -19.75 1.88 -1.78
C ARG A 9 -18.30 1.76 -2.27
N PHE A 10 -17.78 2.75 -2.99
CA PHE A 10 -16.41 2.75 -3.54
C PHE A 10 -15.45 3.65 -2.78
N ARG A 11 -15.88 4.20 -1.64
CA ARG A 11 -15.01 5.08 -0.86
C ARG A 11 -13.69 4.44 -0.49
N ALA A 12 -13.69 3.16 -0.10
CA ALA A 12 -12.46 2.43 0.21
C ALA A 12 -11.52 2.24 -0.99
N LEU A 13 -12.02 2.33 -2.23
CA LEU A 13 -11.21 2.20 -3.43
C LEU A 13 -10.51 3.52 -3.81
N PHE A 14 -11.22 4.65 -3.70
CA PHE A 14 -10.72 5.96 -4.13
C PHE A 14 -10.21 6.85 -3.00
N GLU A 15 -10.69 6.62 -1.77
CA GLU A 15 -10.33 7.34 -0.53
C GLU A 15 -10.04 6.35 0.62
N PRO A 16 -9.14 5.36 0.45
CA PRO A 16 -8.80 4.44 1.53
C PRO A 16 -8.15 5.17 2.70
N ARG A 17 -8.49 4.79 3.94
CA ARG A 17 -7.71 5.20 5.13
C ARG A 17 -6.34 4.52 5.19
N GLY A 18 -6.26 3.31 4.63
CA GLY A 18 -5.02 2.57 4.52
C GLY A 18 -5.04 1.56 3.38
N VAL A 19 -3.85 1.22 2.90
CA VAL A 19 -3.60 0.28 1.81
C VAL A 19 -2.55 -0.73 2.25
N VAL A 20 -2.78 -2.00 1.90
CA VAL A 20 -1.77 -3.04 2.02
C VAL A 20 -1.37 -3.52 0.63
N VAL A 21 -0.08 -3.46 0.31
CA VAL A 21 0.47 -4.02 -0.93
C VAL A 21 0.89 -5.47 -0.67
N ALA A 22 0.04 -6.41 -1.07
CA ALA A 22 0.34 -7.83 -1.00
C ALA A 22 1.38 -8.23 -2.06
N GLY A 23 2.47 -8.85 -1.62
CA GLY A 23 3.62 -9.15 -2.48
C GLY A 23 4.55 -7.95 -2.69
N ALA A 24 4.63 -7.02 -1.73
CA ALA A 24 5.64 -5.97 -1.72
C ALA A 24 7.04 -6.59 -1.79
N ALA A 25 7.96 -6.00 -2.54
CA ALA A 25 9.32 -6.55 -2.70
C ALA A 25 10.34 -5.42 -2.87
N SER A 26 11.61 -5.67 -2.53
CA SER A 26 12.68 -4.66 -2.64
C SER A 26 13.22 -4.49 -4.06
N HIS A 27 13.08 -5.51 -4.91
CA HIS A 27 13.62 -5.46 -6.27
C HIS A 27 12.79 -4.53 -7.18
N PRO A 28 13.39 -3.50 -7.81
CA PRO A 28 12.67 -2.52 -8.63
C PRO A 28 11.90 -3.06 -9.84
N GLY A 29 12.23 -4.26 -10.33
CA GLY A 29 11.56 -4.89 -11.48
C GLY A 29 10.29 -5.66 -11.11
N LYS A 30 9.94 -5.77 -9.82
CA LYS A 30 8.73 -6.47 -9.37
C LYS A 30 7.57 -5.49 -9.21
N PHE A 31 6.37 -5.88 -9.64
CA PHE A 31 5.18 -5.02 -9.53
C PHE A 31 4.83 -4.61 -8.10
N GLY A 32 5.14 -5.45 -7.10
CA GLY A 32 4.97 -5.08 -5.70
C GLY A 32 5.83 -3.89 -5.27
N PHE A 33 7.08 -3.83 -5.75
CA PHE A 33 7.93 -2.64 -5.57
C PHE A 33 7.30 -1.42 -6.24
N VAL A 34 6.90 -1.56 -7.51
CA VAL A 34 6.36 -0.46 -8.31
C VAL A 34 5.10 0.13 -7.67
N ALA A 35 4.16 -0.72 -7.22
CA ALA A 35 2.94 -0.26 -6.55
C ALA A 35 3.26 0.49 -5.24
N TYR A 36 4.12 -0.08 -4.39
CA TYR A 36 4.51 0.52 -3.12
C TYR A 36 5.25 1.86 -3.32
N HIS A 37 6.23 1.86 -4.23
CA HIS A 37 6.95 3.06 -4.66
C HIS A 37 6.01 4.14 -5.16
N ASN A 38 5.05 3.82 -6.04
CA ASN A 38 4.17 4.82 -6.61
C ASN A 38 3.25 5.45 -5.55
N LEU A 39 2.73 4.66 -4.61
CA LEU A 39 1.92 5.20 -3.50
C LEU A 39 2.74 6.17 -2.63
N ARG A 40 3.99 5.82 -2.31
CA ARG A 40 4.89 6.71 -1.56
C ARG A 40 5.29 7.96 -2.36
N ALA A 41 5.75 7.77 -3.59
CA ALA A 41 6.19 8.86 -4.47
C ALA A 41 5.05 9.84 -4.81
N ALA A 42 3.80 9.36 -4.91
CA ALA A 42 2.62 10.19 -5.11
C ALA A 42 2.14 10.89 -3.82
N GLY A 43 2.75 10.60 -2.66
CA GLY A 43 2.41 11.23 -1.39
C GLY A 43 1.13 10.70 -0.76
N TYR A 44 0.80 9.41 -0.93
CA TYR A 44 -0.34 8.82 -0.24
C TYR A 44 -0.19 8.98 1.29
N GLY A 45 -1.08 9.76 1.89
CA GLY A 45 -1.01 10.14 3.30
C GLY A 45 -1.74 9.21 4.26
N GLY A 46 -2.40 8.16 3.77
CA GLY A 46 -2.98 7.12 4.61
C GLY A 46 -1.93 6.11 5.10
N ALA A 47 -2.38 5.16 5.92
CA ALA A 47 -1.51 4.05 6.34
C ALA A 47 -1.13 3.19 5.13
N LEU A 48 0.15 2.91 4.94
CA LEU A 48 0.63 2.07 3.84
C LEU A 48 1.57 1.00 4.40
N TYR A 49 1.21 -0.25 4.17
CA TYR A 49 1.98 -1.41 4.60
C TYR A 49 2.25 -2.34 3.43
N GLY A 50 3.38 -3.04 3.48
CA GLY A 50 3.70 -4.10 2.53
C GLY A 50 3.60 -5.45 3.23
N THR A 51 3.18 -6.48 2.50
CA THR A 51 3.32 -7.87 2.96
C THR A 51 4.10 -8.71 1.98
N ASN A 52 4.96 -9.58 2.50
CA ASN A 52 5.60 -10.67 1.77
C ASN A 52 6.10 -11.71 2.76
N LEU A 53 6.26 -12.95 2.31
CA LEU A 53 6.68 -14.07 3.17
C LEU A 53 8.12 -13.94 3.68
N ALA A 54 8.95 -13.12 3.03
CA ALA A 54 10.36 -12.98 3.36
C ALA A 54 10.63 -11.96 4.49
N GLY A 55 9.67 -11.08 4.79
CA GLY A 55 9.84 -9.96 5.72
C GLY A 55 10.90 -8.95 5.25
N GLU A 56 11.14 -8.84 3.94
CA GLU A 56 12.16 -7.92 3.42
C GLU A 56 11.72 -6.45 3.59
N GLU A 57 12.67 -5.54 3.85
CA GLU A 57 12.38 -4.11 3.85
C GLU A 57 12.18 -3.59 2.42
N VAL A 58 11.18 -2.72 2.25
CA VAL A 58 10.87 -2.07 0.97
C VAL A 58 10.91 -0.56 1.19
N LEU A 59 11.83 0.13 0.50
CA LEU A 59 12.06 1.57 0.66
C LEU A 59 12.40 2.01 2.10
N GLY A 60 13.04 1.13 2.88
CA GLY A 60 13.38 1.39 4.29
C GLY A 60 12.21 1.18 5.25
N GLU A 61 11.11 0.60 4.78
CA GLU A 61 9.95 0.27 5.61
C GLU A 61 9.80 -1.25 5.77
N PRO A 62 9.43 -1.74 6.96
CA PRO A 62 9.26 -3.17 7.20
C PRO A 62 8.06 -3.70 6.41
N THR A 63 8.14 -4.97 6.02
CA THR A 63 7.00 -5.72 5.51
C THR A 63 6.63 -6.86 6.45
N TYR A 64 5.37 -7.26 6.40
CA TYR A 64 4.81 -8.24 7.31
C TYR A 64 4.54 -9.57 6.58
N PRO A 65 4.87 -10.74 7.18
CA PRO A 65 4.64 -12.04 6.56
C PRO A 65 3.17 -12.44 6.52
N SER A 66 2.35 -11.91 7.42
CA SER A 66 0.89 -12.08 7.43
C SER A 66 0.18 -10.73 7.45
N LEU A 67 -1.03 -10.69 6.89
CA LEU A 67 -1.96 -9.57 7.08
C LEU A 67 -2.35 -9.38 8.55
N LEU A 68 -2.31 -10.46 9.34
CA LEU A 68 -2.61 -10.41 10.78
C LEU A 68 -1.51 -9.72 11.60
N ASP A 69 -0.31 -9.60 11.04
CA ASP A 69 0.82 -8.94 11.70
C ASP A 69 0.89 -7.44 11.37
N VAL A 70 0.05 -6.97 10.43
CA VAL A 70 -0.02 -5.56 10.03
C VAL A 70 -0.66 -4.75 11.17
N PRO A 71 -0.04 -3.64 11.61
CA PRO A 71 -0.62 -2.78 12.65
C PRO A 71 -1.99 -2.24 12.27
N GLU A 72 -2.90 -2.14 13.24
CA GLU A 72 -4.19 -1.47 13.03
C GLU A 72 -3.99 0.02 12.71
N ALA A 73 -4.80 0.54 11.79
CA ALA A 73 -4.77 1.92 11.29
C ALA A 73 -6.12 2.64 11.45
#